data_AF-A0A0G4PQV0-F1
#
_entry.id   AF-A0A0G4PQV0-F1
#
_cell.length_a   1.000
_cell.length_b   1.000
_cell.length_c   1.000
_cell.angle_alpha   90.00
_cell.angle_beta   90.00
_cell.angle_gamma   90.00
#
_symmetry.space_group_name_H-M   'P 1'
#
loop_
_entity.id
_entity.type
_entity.pdbx_description
1 polymer ?
#
loop_
_entity_poly.entity_id
_entity_poly.type
_entity_poly.pdbx_seq_one_letter_code
_entity_poly.pdbx_strand_id
1 'polypeptide(L)'
;MTEQVGKGMALETSIFRLDSVCPRMLDLCMAPGGFTTTAAKEAPALFIDAVTLPIEIGGYEVMAKDICQNIIYSDITMYLMEWPGLPRQHSDGTS
;
A
#
# COMPACT_ATOMS: atom_id res chain seq x y z
N MET A 1 -13.32 6.88 5.18
CA MET A 1 -13.70 5.90 4.14
C MET A 1 -12.61 4.86 3.93
N THR A 2 -11.38 5.24 3.58
CA THR A 2 -10.26 4.32 3.31
C THR A 2 -9.83 3.46 4.51
N GLU A 3 -9.90 4.00 5.74
CA GLU A 3 -9.64 3.23 6.97
C GLU A 3 -10.68 2.11 7.19
N GLN A 4 -11.94 2.32 6.80
CA GLN A 4 -12.97 1.28 6.95
C GLN A 4 -12.69 0.09 6.03
N VAL A 5 -12.23 0.35 4.80
CA VAL A 5 -11.77 -0.71 3.88
C VAL A 5 -10.60 -1.47 4.48
N GLY A 6 -9.62 -0.75 5.03
CA GLY A 6 -8.47 -1.38 5.67
C GLY A 6 -8.85 -2.27 6.86
N LYS A 7 -9.78 -1.82 7.71
CA LYS A 7 -10.33 -2.61 8.83
C LYS A 7 -11.09 -3.84 8.35
N GLY A 8 -11.93 -3.69 7.33
CA GLY A 8 -12.67 -4.82 6.74
C GLY A 8 -11.71 -5.90 6.24
N MET A 9 -10.68 -5.52 5.48
CA MET A 9 -9.69 -6.47 4.99
C MET A 9 -8.94 -7.18 6.13
N ALA A 10 -8.56 -6.45 7.18
CA ALA A 10 -7.90 -7.02 8.35
C ALA A 10 -8.75 -8.09 9.05
N LEU A 11 -10.04 -7.79 9.25
CA LEU A 11 -10.99 -8.68 9.93
C LEU A 11 -11.20 -9.99 9.16
N GLU A 12 -11.34 -9.92 7.84
CA GLU A 12 -11.66 -11.09 7.01
C GLU A 12 -10.47 -12.00 6.75
N THR A 13 -9.25 -11.47 6.77
CA THR A 13 -8.06 -12.20 6.28
C THR A 13 -7.11 -12.66 7.38
N SER A 14 -7.23 -12.12 8.60
CA SER A 14 -6.21 -12.30 9.64
C SER A 14 -4.79 -11.90 9.19
N ILE A 15 -4.66 -10.98 8.22
CA ILE A 15 -3.37 -10.59 7.59
C ILE A 15 -2.29 -10.14 8.59
N PHE A 16 -2.67 -9.68 9.77
CA PHE A 16 -1.74 -9.23 10.82
C PHE A 16 -1.32 -10.30 11.83
N ARG A 17 -1.76 -11.56 11.66
CA ARG A 17 -1.21 -12.71 12.41
C ARG A 17 0.11 -13.14 11.79
N LEU A 18 1.14 -12.35 12.02
CA LEU A 18 2.47 -12.53 11.44
C LEU A 18 3.38 -13.26 12.43
N ASP A 19 3.94 -14.41 12.04
CA ASP A 19 4.87 -15.21 12.87
C ASP A 19 6.32 -14.67 12.82
N SER A 20 6.53 -13.44 12.35
CA SER A 20 7.84 -12.81 12.23
C SER A 20 8.14 -11.92 13.42
N VAL A 21 9.38 -11.97 13.91
CA VAL A 21 9.88 -11.10 15.00
C VAL A 21 9.96 -9.63 14.55
N CYS A 22 10.18 -9.38 13.25
CA CYS A 22 10.21 -8.03 12.67
C CYS A 22 9.44 -8.05 11.35
N PRO A 23 8.10 -7.99 11.40
CA PRO A 23 7.29 -8.03 10.20
C PRO A 23 7.52 -6.77 9.35
N ARG A 24 7.46 -6.92 8.03
CA ARG A 24 7.62 -5.82 7.07
C ARG A 24 6.46 -5.78 6.09
N MET A 25 6.03 -4.58 5.73
CA MET A 25 4.95 -4.33 4.78
C MET A 25 5.38 -3.27 3.78
N LEU A 26 5.02 -3.49 2.53
CA LEU A 26 5.15 -2.51 1.45
C LEU A 26 3.74 -2.14 0.98
N ASP A 27 3.34 -0.87 1.17
CA ASP A 27 2.07 -0.35 0.67
C ASP A 27 2.29 0.30 -0.70
N LEU A 28 1.81 -0.38 -1.75
CA LEU A 28 1.86 0.09 -3.12
C LEU A 28 0.59 0.87 -3.42
N CYS A 29 0.74 2.10 -3.89
CA CYS A 29 -0.37 3.05 -4.09
C CYS A 29 -1.04 3.49 -2.78
N MET A 30 -0.25 3.70 -1.74
CA MET A 30 -0.71 3.93 -0.37
C MET A 30 -1.80 5.01 -0.22
N ALA A 31 -1.69 6.17 -0.89
CA ALA A 31 -2.45 7.37 -0.51
C ALA A 31 -3.98 7.19 -0.60
N PRO A 32 -4.75 7.60 0.44
CA PRO A 32 -4.35 8.39 1.62
C PRO A 32 -3.79 7.57 2.82
N GLY A 33 -3.60 6.26 2.68
CA GLY A 33 -2.94 5.40 3.69
C GLY A 33 -3.90 4.67 4.61
N GLY A 34 -5.15 4.45 4.17
CA GLY A 34 -6.18 3.81 5.00
C GLY A 34 -5.79 2.42 5.50
N PHE A 35 -5.19 1.60 4.64
CA PHE A 35 -4.72 0.26 5.06
C PHE A 35 -3.45 0.32 5.90
N THR A 36 -2.45 1.11 5.51
CA THR A 36 -1.26 1.42 6.34
C THR A 36 -1.63 1.86 7.76
N THR A 37 -2.63 2.75 7.91
CA THR A 37 -3.12 3.20 9.22
C THR A 37 -3.71 2.06 10.04
N THR A 38 -4.46 1.16 9.41
CA THR A 38 -4.97 -0.04 10.10
C THR A 38 -3.83 -0.98 10.47
N ALA A 39 -2.86 -1.20 9.58
CA ALA A 39 -1.72 -2.07 9.82
C ALA A 39 -0.88 -1.64 11.03
N ALA A 40 -0.62 -0.35 11.17
CA ALA A 40 0.10 0.18 12.33
C ALA A 40 -0.66 0.06 13.65
N LYS A 41 -2.00 0.03 13.61
CA LYS A 41 -2.84 -0.19 14.81
C LYS A 41 -2.85 -1.66 15.23
N GLU A 42 -2.99 -2.56 14.26
CA GLU A 42 -3.12 -4.00 14.51
C GLU A 42 -1.77 -4.68 14.76
N ALA A 43 -0.68 -4.16 14.17
CA ALA A 43 0.68 -4.69 14.31
C ALA A 43 1.69 -3.55 14.57
N PRO A 44 1.81 -3.06 15.82
CA PRO A 44 2.70 -1.94 16.15
C PRO A 44 4.20 -2.17 15.90
N ALA A 45 4.63 -3.44 15.80
CA ALA A 45 6.02 -3.81 15.48
C ALA A 45 6.29 -3.88 13.97
N LEU A 46 5.30 -3.56 13.12
CA LEU A 46 5.39 -3.62 11.67
C LEU A 46 6.23 -2.47 11.12
N PHE A 47 7.21 -2.81 10.30
CA PHE A 47 8.00 -1.87 9.53
C PHE A 47 7.28 -1.62 8.21
N ILE A 48 6.85 -0.38 7.98
CA ILE A 48 6.03 -0.03 6.81
C ILE A 48 6.85 0.87 5.89
N ASP A 49 7.02 0.42 4.65
CA ASP A 49 7.50 1.23 3.54
C ASP A 49 6.34 1.46 2.55
N ALA A 50 6.38 2.55 1.80
CA ALA A 50 5.31 2.88 0.87
C ALA A 50 5.83 3.44 -0.46
N VAL A 51 5.07 3.16 -1.52
CA VAL A 51 5.18 3.83 -2.81
C VAL A 51 3.85 4.54 -3.09
N THR A 52 3.92 5.81 -3.46
CA THR A 52 2.73 6.59 -3.80
C THR A 52 3.00 7.49 -5.00
N LEU A 53 1.94 7.81 -5.75
CA LEU A 53 2.04 8.72 -6.89
C LEU A 53 2.40 10.15 -6.39
N PRO A 54 3.35 10.85 -7.02
CA PRO A 54 3.63 12.26 -6.73
C PRO A 54 2.41 13.15 -6.97
N ILE A 55 2.22 14.16 -6.11
CA ILE A 55 1.07 15.09 -6.20
C ILE A 55 1.09 15.85 -7.53
N GLU A 56 2.28 16.16 -8.04
CA GLU A 56 2.50 16.93 -9.27
C GLU A 56 1.95 16.24 -10.52
N ILE A 57 1.79 14.91 -10.48
CA ILE A 57 1.26 14.11 -11.58
C ILE A 57 -0.09 13.47 -11.26
N GLY A 58 -0.82 14.01 -10.28
CA GLY A 58 -2.19 13.59 -9.95
C GLY A 58 -2.29 12.66 -8.73
N GLY A 59 -1.22 12.52 -7.95
CA GLY A 59 -1.25 11.82 -6.67
C GLY A 59 -2.01 12.58 -5.58
N TYR A 60 -2.28 11.89 -4.48
CA TYR A 60 -2.94 12.46 -3.30
C TYR A 60 -1.93 12.75 -2.18
N GLU A 61 -2.29 13.70 -1.31
CA GLU A 61 -1.55 13.94 -0.07
C GLU A 61 -1.57 12.68 0.81
N VAL A 62 -0.41 12.33 1.36
CA VAL A 62 -0.25 11.21 2.28
C VAL A 62 -0.68 11.64 3.68
N MET A 63 -1.74 11.01 4.20
CA MET A 63 -2.24 11.30 5.54
C MET A 63 -1.58 10.45 6.65
N ALA A 64 -0.92 9.35 6.28
CA ALA A 64 -0.31 8.38 7.21
C ALA A 64 1.24 8.44 7.22
N LYS A 65 1.82 9.61 6.93
CA LYS A 65 3.26 9.75 6.65
C LYS A 65 4.16 9.38 7.84
N ASP A 66 3.74 9.70 9.05
CA ASP A 66 4.54 9.53 10.28
C ASP A 66 4.62 8.06 10.73
N ILE A 67 3.86 7.18 10.08
CA ILE A 67 3.81 5.74 10.34
C ILE A 67 4.80 4.98 9.47
N CYS A 68 5.12 5.50 8.28
CA CYS A 68 6.03 4.86 7.35
C CYS A 68 7.49 5.20 7.68
N GLN A 69 8.38 4.24 7.46
CA GLN A 69 9.82 4.48 7.56
C GLN A 69 10.34 5.19 6.33
N ASN A 70 9.91 4.73 5.16
CA ASN A 70 10.23 5.35 3.89
C ASN A 70 8.98 5.49 3.03
N ILE A 71 8.91 6.61 2.31
CA ILE A 71 7.88 6.87 1.31
C ILE A 71 8.58 7.28 0.03
N ILE A 72 8.38 6.48 -1.01
CA ILE A 72 8.87 6.76 -2.36
C ILE A 72 7.72 7.38 -3.14
N TYR A 73 7.95 8.59 -3.66
CA TYR A 73 7.02 9.27 -4.56
C TYR A 73 7.40 8.93 -6.00
N SER A 74 6.69 7.98 -6.60
CA SER A 74 6.94 7.54 -7.97
C SER A 74 5.68 6.94 -8.59
N ASP A 75 5.55 7.03 -9.92
CA ASP A 75 4.56 6.27 -10.67
C ASP A 75 4.98 4.79 -10.66
N ILE A 76 4.18 3.97 -9.98
CA ILE A 76 4.50 2.55 -9.82
C ILE A 76 4.58 1.81 -11.16
N THR A 77 3.85 2.30 -12.18
CA THR A 77 3.86 1.69 -13.51
C THR A 77 5.22 1.83 -14.20
N MET A 78 6.05 2.80 -13.80
CA MET A 78 7.41 2.92 -14.30
C MET A 78 8.30 1.76 -13.84
N TYR A 79 8.03 1.16 -12.67
CA TYR A 79 8.73 -0.05 -12.23
C TYR A 79 8.28 -1.31 -12.98
N LEU A 80 7.11 -1.31 -13.61
CA LEU A 80 6.68 -2.44 -14.47
C LEU A 80 7.60 -2.60 -15.68
N MET A 81 8.28 -1.52 -16.11
CA MET A 81 9.26 -1.59 -17.20
C MET A 81 10.50 -2.41 -16.84
N GLU A 82 10.77 -2.60 -15.55
CA GLU A 82 11.86 -3.46 -15.07
C GLU A 82 11.50 -4.96 -15.13
N TRP A 83 10.23 -5.30 -15.38
CA TRP A 83 9.73 -6.67 -15.49
C TRP A 83 9.18 -6.98 -16.89
N PRO A 84 10.04 -7.30 -17.88
CA PRO A 84 9.65 -7.46 -19.29
C PRO A 84 8.76 -8.69 -19.62
N GLY A 85 8.04 -9.28 -18.65
CA GLY A 85 7.24 -10.49 -18.82
C GLY A 85 5.80 -10.43 -18.30
N LEU A 86 5.35 -9.32 -17.71
CA LEU A 86 3.94 -9.19 -17.29
C LEU A 86 3.04 -8.88 -18.51
N PRO A 87 1.95 -9.61 -18.74
CA PRO A 87 1.04 -9.33 -19.85
C PRO A 87 0.48 -7.92 -19.71
N ARG A 88 0.65 -7.10 -20.75
CA ARG A 88 0.31 -5.67 -20.78
C ARG A 88 -1.20 -5.35 -20.75
N GLN A 89 -2.07 -6.34 -20.58
CA GLN A 89 -3.52 -6.13 -20.63
C GLN A 89 -4.22 -6.93 -19.53
N HIS A 90 -4.65 -6.22 -18.50
CA HIS A 90 -5.92 -6.55 -17.87
C HIS A 90 -6.99 -6.03 -18.84
N SER A 91 -7.66 -6.93 -19.57
CA SER A 91 -8.88 -6.54 -20.27
C SER A 91 -9.92 -6.21 -19.21
N ASP A 92 -10.21 -4.93 -19.01
CA ASP A 92 -11.41 -4.55 -18.28
C ASP A 92 -12.59 -5.01 -19.14
N GLY A 93 -13.11 -6.19 -18.78
CA GLY A 93 -14.32 -6.73 -19.37
C GLY A 93 -15.46 -5.78 -19.08
N THR A 94 -15.71 -4.85 -20.00
CA THR A 94 -16.99 -4.17 -20.10
C THR A 94 -18.06 -5.20 -20.43
N SER A 95 -19.11 -5.16 -19.61
CA SER A 95 -20.34 -5.94 -19.60
C SER A 95 -20.89 -6.45 -20.94
#